data_AF-A0A0J0XXC5-F1
#
_entry.id   AF-A0A0J0XXC5-F1
#
_cell.length_a   1.000
_cell.length_b   1.000
_cell.length_c   1.000
_cell.angle_alpha   90.00
_cell.angle_beta   90.00
_cell.angle_gamma   90.00
#
_symmetry.space_group_name_H-M   'P 1'
#
loop_
_entity.id
_entity.type
_entity.pdbx_description
1 polymer ?
#
loop_
_entity_poly.entity_id
_entity_poly.type
_entity_poly.pdbx_seq_one_letter_code
_entity_poly.pdbx_strand_id
1 'polypeptide(L)'
;MKPTADYSVYLVTGREILPEGKDYYESLEESLQGGVTVVQVREKNIDTGEFIEIARKSKEVCDKYNVPLFINDRVDVFLAVRCAGVHVGQSDMPASEVRALIGDDALLGVSVSSKEEAIQAVKDGADYVGIGAVWPTASKDVTKRTKLAPSGTGALLDVLASQGDKGAAMQTVAIGGIHAHNTPFLLHGSVGASGKALDGVAIISAIVASRAPKEKAAELRGIVDAFKASRKNAGPDTAVFPAPRHSAKELIQNAAELFAVVRDTTPLVHQITNAVVINDSANATLAIGASPIMATNPRDCADLSPVIGALLINFGTITDKDGMVVGGQHANMNGKPLVFDPVAVGATGFRRETSRELLAAWQPTVIKGNAAEIATLAERSDVITRGVDSVGAGFKNPGEVVRGLARRRRAVVVMTGVQDYISDGATVVKVSNGHELLGVITGSGCMTGTLVATFCAAARLAHIKAHGEGKGPFPFVRGDMFVGAIAGVLSINVAAERAAAREDVRGPGTFRAALMDELYAVRPEDVLKRANVEVI
;
A
#
# COMPACT_ATOMS: atom_id res chain seq x y z
N MET A 1 19.28 -30.75 -14.50
CA MET A 1 18.68 -29.50 -14.99
C MET A 1 17.74 -29.01 -13.91
N LYS A 2 17.97 -27.79 -13.43
CA LYS A 2 17.23 -27.20 -12.33
C LYS A 2 15.75 -27.02 -12.67
N PRO A 3 14.80 -27.43 -11.81
CA PRO A 3 13.39 -27.27 -12.10
C PRO A 3 13.00 -25.79 -12.14
N THR A 4 12.08 -25.43 -13.04
CA THR A 4 11.43 -24.13 -13.06
C THR A 4 10.22 -24.15 -12.12
N ALA A 5 9.93 -23.04 -11.44
CA ALA A 5 8.81 -22.93 -10.52
C ALA A 5 8.07 -21.61 -10.74
N ASP A 6 6.74 -21.66 -10.82
CA ASP A 6 5.87 -20.49 -10.79
C ASP A 6 5.50 -20.21 -9.33
N TYR A 7 6.04 -19.14 -8.75
CA TYR A 7 5.81 -18.80 -7.34
C TYR A 7 4.48 -18.08 -7.06
N SER A 8 3.56 -17.99 -8.03
CA SER A 8 2.29 -17.25 -7.92
C SER A 8 1.51 -17.53 -6.63
N VAL A 9 1.16 -18.80 -6.40
CA VAL A 9 0.46 -19.24 -5.18
C VAL A 9 1.22 -20.41 -4.59
N TYR A 10 1.98 -20.11 -3.55
CA TYR A 10 2.80 -21.06 -2.82
C TYR A 10 1.99 -21.58 -1.63
N LEU A 11 1.60 -22.85 -1.63
CA LEU A 11 0.97 -23.50 -0.49
C LEU A 11 2.02 -24.06 0.47
N VAL A 12 1.96 -23.69 1.74
CA VAL A 12 2.69 -24.35 2.83
C VAL A 12 1.69 -25.18 3.62
N THR A 13 1.94 -26.48 3.76
CA THR A 13 0.99 -27.39 4.40
C THR A 13 0.95 -27.19 5.92
N GLY A 14 -0.15 -27.64 6.54
CA GLY A 14 -0.30 -27.70 7.99
C GLY A 14 -1.43 -28.66 8.36
N ARG A 15 -1.11 -29.95 8.53
CA ARG A 15 -2.11 -30.98 8.85
C ARG A 15 -2.85 -30.69 10.15
N GLU A 16 -2.20 -30.00 11.08
CA GLU A 16 -2.72 -29.63 12.39
C GLU A 16 -3.87 -28.61 12.36
N ILE A 17 -4.05 -27.89 11.24
CA ILE A 17 -5.09 -26.87 11.07
C ILE A 17 -6.15 -27.25 10.04
N LEU A 18 -6.17 -28.50 9.57
CA LEU A 18 -7.22 -28.98 8.68
C LEU A 18 -8.59 -28.93 9.39
N PRO A 19 -9.67 -28.59 8.67
CA PRO A 19 -11.02 -28.74 9.20
C PRO A 19 -11.29 -30.17 9.66
N GLU A 20 -12.08 -30.31 10.72
CA GLU A 20 -12.51 -31.62 11.20
C GLU A 20 -13.14 -32.45 10.07
N GLY A 21 -12.69 -33.70 9.95
CA GLY A 21 -13.14 -34.64 8.92
C GLY A 21 -12.57 -34.43 7.51
N LYS A 22 -11.73 -33.39 7.30
CA LYS A 22 -11.09 -33.16 6.00
C LYS A 22 -9.82 -33.99 5.86
N ASP A 23 -9.74 -34.79 4.79
CA ASP A 23 -8.51 -35.51 4.46
C ASP A 23 -7.42 -34.57 3.92
N TYR A 24 -6.17 -34.84 4.29
CA TYR A 24 -5.02 -34.02 3.90
C TYR A 24 -4.75 -34.07 2.40
N TYR A 25 -4.78 -35.27 1.78
CA TYR A 25 -4.48 -35.43 0.37
C TYR A 25 -5.61 -34.90 -0.50
N GLU A 26 -6.86 -35.09 -0.07
CA GLU A 26 -8.03 -34.46 -0.69
C GLU A 26 -7.90 -32.92 -0.64
N SER A 27 -7.60 -32.35 0.52
CA SER A 27 -7.39 -30.90 0.66
C SER A 27 -6.24 -30.39 -0.21
N LEU A 28 -5.14 -31.14 -0.32
CA LEU A 28 -4.00 -30.82 -1.18
C LEU A 28 -4.40 -30.84 -2.65
N GLU A 29 -5.10 -31.89 -3.09
CA GLU A 29 -5.56 -32.03 -4.47
C GLU A 29 -6.56 -30.93 -4.85
N GLU A 30 -7.51 -30.60 -3.98
CA GLU A 30 -8.43 -29.47 -4.18
C GLU A 30 -7.69 -28.13 -4.30
N SER A 31 -6.65 -27.92 -3.48
CA SER A 31 -5.82 -26.71 -3.56
C SER A 31 -5.09 -26.60 -4.90
N LEU A 32 -4.56 -27.72 -5.41
CA LEU A 32 -3.92 -27.79 -6.73
C LEU A 32 -4.91 -27.50 -7.86
N GLN A 33 -6.13 -28.06 -7.79
CA GLN A 33 -7.21 -27.74 -8.73
C GLN A 33 -7.63 -26.27 -8.70
N GLY A 34 -7.43 -25.59 -7.56
CA GLY A 34 -7.66 -24.17 -7.40
C GLY A 34 -6.52 -23.30 -7.95
N GLY A 35 -5.43 -23.88 -8.44
CA GLY A 35 -4.34 -23.14 -9.08
C GLY A 35 -3.16 -22.80 -8.15
N VAL A 36 -2.96 -23.56 -7.07
CA VAL A 36 -1.67 -23.60 -6.35
C VAL A 36 -0.56 -24.00 -7.33
N THR A 37 0.57 -23.31 -7.27
CA THR A 37 1.69 -23.46 -8.22
C THR A 37 2.99 -23.93 -7.59
N VAL A 38 3.09 -23.92 -6.27
CA VAL A 38 4.18 -24.52 -5.48
C VAL A 38 3.58 -25.12 -4.22
N VAL A 39 4.07 -26.29 -3.80
CA VAL A 39 3.70 -26.90 -2.52
C VAL A 39 4.95 -27.10 -1.66
N GLN A 40 4.88 -26.74 -0.38
CA GLN A 40 5.88 -27.11 0.63
C GLN A 40 5.23 -27.97 1.69
N VAL A 41 5.76 -29.17 1.88
CA VAL A 41 5.34 -30.05 2.96
C VAL A 41 6.08 -29.66 4.23
N ARG A 42 5.32 -29.30 5.25
CA ARG A 42 5.81 -28.87 6.56
C ARG A 42 5.21 -29.75 7.65
N GLU A 43 6.07 -30.59 8.23
CA GLU A 43 5.76 -31.45 9.36
C GLU A 43 6.81 -31.23 10.46
N LYS A 44 6.36 -30.89 11.67
CA LYS A 44 7.27 -30.52 12.78
C LYS A 44 7.38 -31.57 13.88
N ASN A 45 6.32 -32.35 14.08
CA ASN A 45 6.13 -33.14 15.30
C ASN A 45 5.92 -34.63 15.00
N ILE A 46 6.41 -35.11 13.85
CA ILE A 46 6.29 -36.51 13.43
C ILE A 46 7.66 -37.14 13.21
N ASP A 47 7.68 -38.46 13.20
CA ASP A 47 8.89 -39.22 12.92
C ASP A 47 9.33 -39.09 11.46
N THR A 48 10.65 -39.20 11.24
CA THR A 48 11.26 -39.09 9.90
C THR A 48 10.65 -40.07 8.90
N GLY A 49 10.36 -41.31 9.33
CA GLY A 49 9.75 -42.33 8.46
C GLY A 49 8.36 -41.91 7.97
N GLU A 50 7.51 -41.45 8.89
CA GLU A 50 6.19 -40.92 8.55
C GLU A 50 6.28 -39.70 7.62
N PHE A 51 7.22 -38.79 7.89
CA PHE A 51 7.41 -37.61 7.03
C PHE A 51 7.82 -38.02 5.60
N ILE A 52 8.72 -38.99 5.44
CA ILE A 52 9.11 -39.48 4.11
C ILE A 52 7.90 -40.07 3.37
N GLU A 53 7.05 -40.84 4.04
CA GLU A 53 5.84 -41.41 3.44
C GLU A 53 4.86 -40.33 3.00
N ILE A 54 4.61 -39.34 3.87
CA ILE A 54 3.73 -38.21 3.57
C ILE A 54 4.27 -37.43 2.38
N ALA A 55 5.56 -37.10 2.40
CA ALA A 55 6.22 -36.35 1.34
C ALA A 55 6.17 -37.08 -0.01
N ARG A 56 6.36 -38.40 -0.04
CA ARG A 56 6.22 -39.21 -1.27
C ARG A 56 4.81 -39.16 -1.84
N LYS A 57 3.79 -39.41 -1.00
CA LYS A 57 2.39 -39.34 -1.42
C LYS A 57 1.99 -37.94 -1.86
N SER A 58 2.41 -36.90 -1.14
CA SER A 58 2.17 -35.51 -1.55
C SER A 58 2.85 -35.18 -2.87
N LYS A 59 4.05 -35.73 -3.12
CA LYS A 59 4.75 -35.56 -4.40
C LYS A 59 3.97 -36.21 -5.53
N GLU A 60 3.49 -37.44 -5.35
CA GLU A 60 2.65 -38.12 -6.35
C GLU A 60 1.40 -37.29 -6.69
N VAL A 61 0.75 -36.69 -5.69
CA VAL A 61 -0.40 -35.79 -5.91
C VAL A 61 0.03 -34.55 -6.70
N CYS A 62 1.13 -33.89 -6.32
CA CYS A 62 1.60 -32.67 -7.00
C CYS A 62 2.07 -32.92 -8.44
N ASP A 63 2.71 -34.07 -8.69
CA ASP A 63 3.22 -34.47 -10.01
C ASP A 63 2.08 -34.59 -11.04
N LYS A 64 0.88 -35.03 -10.63
CA LYS A 64 -0.32 -35.07 -11.50
C LYS A 64 -0.68 -33.71 -12.10
N TYR A 65 -0.31 -32.63 -11.41
CA TYR A 65 -0.60 -31.25 -11.79
C TYR A 65 0.65 -30.49 -12.27
N ASN A 66 1.81 -31.17 -12.40
CA ASN A 66 3.11 -30.57 -12.70
C ASN A 66 3.51 -29.44 -11.71
N VAL A 67 3.14 -29.58 -10.44
CA VAL A 67 3.46 -28.61 -9.40
C VAL A 67 4.69 -29.06 -8.60
N PRO A 68 5.76 -28.24 -8.49
CA PRO A 68 6.94 -28.62 -7.72
C PRO A 68 6.64 -28.69 -6.22
N LEU A 69 7.20 -29.73 -5.58
CA LEU A 69 7.12 -29.96 -4.14
C LEU A 69 8.45 -29.67 -3.44
N PHE A 70 8.38 -28.94 -2.33
CA PHE A 70 9.49 -28.60 -1.45
C PHE A 70 9.33 -29.27 -0.08
N ILE A 71 10.45 -29.57 0.55
CA ILE A 71 10.48 -30.00 1.95
C ILE A 71 10.91 -28.82 2.84
N ASN A 72 10.18 -28.59 3.91
CA ASN A 72 10.52 -27.61 4.93
C ASN A 72 11.54 -28.20 5.93
N ASP A 73 12.65 -27.47 6.15
CA ASP A 73 13.73 -27.67 7.14
C ASP A 73 14.54 -28.99 7.02
N ARG A 74 13.92 -30.09 6.60
CA ARG A 74 14.47 -31.45 6.63
C ARG A 74 15.17 -31.85 5.33
N VAL A 75 16.46 -31.50 5.23
CA VAL A 75 17.33 -31.84 4.08
C VAL A 75 17.45 -33.35 3.86
N ASP A 76 17.49 -34.12 4.94
CA ASP A 76 17.55 -35.58 4.91
C ASP A 76 16.29 -36.21 4.27
N VAL A 77 15.11 -35.70 4.60
CA VAL A 77 13.84 -36.09 3.97
C VAL A 77 13.85 -35.73 2.49
N PHE A 78 14.33 -34.55 2.12
CA PHE A 78 14.52 -34.19 0.71
C PHE A 78 15.44 -35.16 -0.02
N LEU A 79 16.57 -35.56 0.57
CA LEU A 79 17.51 -36.50 -0.05
C LEU A 79 16.89 -37.88 -0.27
N ALA A 80 15.98 -38.31 0.61
CA ALA A 80 15.26 -39.57 0.53
C ALA A 80 14.08 -39.58 -0.47
N VAL A 81 13.46 -38.41 -0.70
CA VAL A 81 12.28 -38.25 -1.57
C VAL A 81 12.64 -37.74 -2.97
N ARG A 82 13.71 -36.93 -3.08
CA ARG A 82 14.18 -36.29 -4.33
C ARG A 82 13.09 -35.49 -5.04
N CYS A 83 12.49 -34.53 -4.32
CA CYS A 83 11.54 -33.57 -4.88
C CYS A 83 12.26 -32.32 -5.45
N ALA A 84 11.55 -31.21 -5.67
CA ALA A 84 12.09 -30.04 -6.37
C ALA A 84 13.13 -29.26 -5.55
N GLY A 85 13.03 -29.26 -4.22
CA GLY A 85 13.94 -28.49 -3.38
C GLY A 85 13.63 -28.50 -1.89
N VAL A 86 14.36 -27.66 -1.17
CA VAL A 86 14.24 -27.47 0.29
C VAL A 86 14.00 -25.99 0.59
N HIS A 87 13.23 -25.72 1.63
CA HIS A 87 13.13 -24.38 2.23
C HIS A 87 13.67 -24.44 3.66
N VAL A 88 14.52 -23.50 4.05
CA VAL A 88 15.07 -23.39 5.40
C VAL A 88 14.84 -22.02 6.02
N GLY A 89 14.63 -22.00 7.33
CA GLY A 89 14.61 -20.82 8.16
C GLY A 89 15.97 -20.48 8.78
N GLN A 90 15.99 -19.37 9.52
CA GLN A 90 17.20 -18.81 10.12
C GLN A 90 17.77 -19.61 11.30
N SER A 91 16.97 -20.51 11.88
CA SER A 91 17.38 -21.38 13.00
C SER A 91 17.70 -22.81 12.58
N ASP A 92 17.56 -23.11 11.29
CA ASP A 92 17.73 -24.44 10.73
C ASP A 92 19.18 -24.61 10.23
N MET A 93 19.45 -25.65 9.44
CA MET A 93 20.77 -25.83 8.83
C MET A 93 21.14 -24.59 7.99
N PRO A 94 22.37 -24.06 8.10
CA PRO A 94 22.81 -22.90 7.33
C PRO A 94 22.62 -23.10 5.83
N ALA A 95 22.07 -22.09 5.14
CA ALA A 95 21.71 -22.19 3.72
C ALA A 95 22.90 -22.59 2.83
N SER A 96 24.12 -22.15 3.15
CA SER A 96 25.33 -22.53 2.44
C SER A 96 25.68 -24.02 2.59
N GLU A 97 25.45 -24.61 3.77
CA GLU A 97 25.60 -26.06 3.99
C GLU A 97 24.50 -26.85 3.29
N VAL A 98 23.26 -26.37 3.33
CA VAL A 98 22.15 -26.97 2.59
C VAL A 98 22.47 -27.00 1.10
N ARG A 99 22.95 -25.89 0.52
CA ARG A 99 23.38 -25.82 -0.88
C ARG A 99 24.44 -26.87 -1.19
N ALA A 100 25.45 -27.04 -0.33
CA ALA A 100 26.49 -28.04 -0.52
C ALA A 100 25.94 -29.49 -0.53
N LEU A 101 24.90 -29.77 0.26
CA LEU A 101 24.28 -31.10 0.34
C LEU A 101 23.33 -31.40 -0.83
N ILE A 102 22.53 -30.42 -1.26
CA ILE A 102 21.50 -30.63 -2.27
C ILE A 102 22.02 -30.43 -3.71
N GLY A 103 23.21 -29.83 -3.87
CA GLY A 103 23.81 -29.51 -5.16
C GLY A 103 23.12 -28.36 -5.89
N ASP A 104 23.53 -28.08 -7.12
CA ASP A 104 23.04 -26.93 -7.89
C ASP A 104 21.72 -27.19 -8.64
N ASP A 105 21.38 -28.45 -8.86
CA ASP A 105 20.18 -28.89 -9.57
C ASP A 105 18.89 -28.79 -8.74
N ALA A 106 19.00 -28.70 -7.41
CA ALA A 106 17.85 -28.55 -6.51
C ALA A 106 17.58 -27.07 -6.17
N LEU A 107 16.31 -26.73 -5.93
CA LEU A 107 15.93 -25.38 -5.52
C LEU A 107 16.15 -25.18 -4.01
N LEU A 108 16.73 -24.04 -3.63
CA LEU A 108 16.90 -23.63 -2.24
C LEU A 108 16.08 -22.37 -1.93
N GLY A 109 15.15 -22.50 -0.98
CA GLY A 109 14.41 -21.39 -0.40
C GLY A 109 14.96 -20.98 0.95
N VAL A 110 15.01 -19.67 1.21
CA VAL A 110 15.43 -19.14 2.52
C VAL A 110 14.38 -18.16 3.04
N SER A 111 13.95 -18.33 4.29
CA SER A 111 13.10 -17.34 4.97
C SER A 111 13.92 -16.10 5.33
N VAL A 112 13.46 -14.89 4.98
CA VAL A 112 14.13 -13.63 5.30
C VAL A 112 13.16 -12.62 5.92
N SER A 113 13.68 -11.80 6.83
CA SER A 113 12.94 -10.80 7.58
C SER A 113 13.73 -9.51 7.85
N SER A 114 15.03 -9.50 7.54
CA SER A 114 15.91 -8.35 7.67
C SER A 114 16.75 -8.14 6.40
N LYS A 115 17.37 -6.95 6.32
CA LYS A 115 18.29 -6.60 5.24
C LYS A 115 19.49 -7.56 5.21
N GLU A 116 20.03 -7.87 6.38
CA GLU A 116 21.20 -8.72 6.56
C GLU A 116 20.90 -10.14 6.10
N GLU A 117 19.73 -10.67 6.46
CA GLU A 117 19.25 -11.99 6.03
C GLU A 117 19.04 -12.04 4.51
N ALA A 118 18.46 -10.98 3.91
CA ALA A 118 18.26 -10.92 2.46
C ALA A 118 19.58 -10.90 1.68
N ILE A 119 20.57 -10.14 2.16
CA ILE A 119 21.93 -10.13 1.56
C ILE A 119 22.59 -11.49 1.71
N GLN A 120 22.48 -12.11 2.89
CA GLN A 120 23.11 -13.40 3.17
C GLN A 120 22.49 -14.52 2.32
N ALA A 121 21.17 -14.53 2.13
CA ALA A 121 20.49 -15.51 1.28
C ALA A 121 21.01 -15.50 -0.17
N VAL A 122 21.31 -14.32 -0.72
CA VAL A 122 21.93 -14.22 -2.07
C VAL A 122 23.33 -14.81 -2.08
N LYS A 123 24.14 -14.55 -1.03
CA LYS A 123 25.51 -15.07 -0.91
C LYS A 123 25.55 -16.59 -0.76
N ASP A 124 24.61 -17.15 -0.01
CA ASP A 124 24.50 -18.59 0.25
C ASP A 124 23.93 -19.36 -0.95
N GLY A 125 23.55 -18.67 -2.02
CA GLY A 125 23.04 -19.29 -3.24
C GLY A 125 21.60 -19.76 -3.12
N ALA A 126 20.76 -19.03 -2.40
CA ALA A 126 19.31 -19.21 -2.48
C ALA A 126 18.81 -18.98 -3.91
N ASP A 127 17.75 -19.69 -4.29
CA ASP A 127 17.06 -19.51 -5.58
C ASP A 127 15.81 -18.65 -5.45
N TYR A 128 15.22 -18.67 -4.25
CA TYR A 128 14.12 -17.80 -3.89
C TYR A 128 14.16 -17.50 -2.39
N VAL A 129 13.46 -16.43 -2.00
CA VAL A 129 13.30 -16.09 -0.59
C VAL A 129 11.83 -15.95 -0.19
N GLY A 130 11.52 -16.41 1.02
CA GLY A 130 10.24 -16.19 1.69
C GLY A 130 10.35 -14.99 2.62
N ILE A 131 9.75 -13.86 2.25
CA ILE A 131 9.82 -12.61 3.00
C ILE A 131 8.68 -12.58 4.03
N GLY A 132 9.01 -12.58 5.33
CA GLY A 132 7.98 -12.47 6.36
C GLY A 132 8.44 -12.74 7.79
N ALA A 133 7.54 -12.66 8.77
CA ALA A 133 6.09 -12.50 8.60
C ALA A 133 5.68 -11.06 8.24
N VAL A 134 4.81 -10.89 7.24
CA VAL A 134 4.26 -9.58 6.86
C VAL A 134 3.31 -9.06 7.94
N TRP A 135 2.33 -9.89 8.34
CA TRP A 135 1.38 -9.63 9.42
C TRP A 135 1.48 -10.68 10.54
N PRO A 136 0.92 -10.40 11.73
CA PRO A 136 0.77 -11.40 12.78
C PRO A 136 0.04 -12.65 12.25
N THR A 137 0.51 -13.82 12.66
CA THR A 137 -0.11 -15.10 12.30
C THR A 137 -0.03 -16.05 13.49
N ALA A 138 -1.07 -16.86 13.70
CA ALA A 138 -1.07 -17.91 14.71
C ALA A 138 -0.15 -19.09 14.35
N SER A 139 0.29 -19.20 13.09
CA SER A 139 1.07 -20.35 12.58
C SER A 139 2.56 -20.34 12.99
N LYS A 140 3.02 -19.28 13.67
CA LYS A 140 4.36 -19.18 14.29
C LYS A 140 4.22 -18.45 15.63
N ASP A 141 5.07 -18.75 16.61
CA ASP A 141 5.18 -17.98 17.85
C ASP A 141 5.84 -16.61 17.51
N VAL A 142 5.02 -15.63 17.13
CA VAL A 142 5.49 -14.33 16.58
C VAL A 142 5.71 -13.28 17.67
N THR A 143 5.76 -13.68 18.95
CA THR A 143 5.91 -12.76 20.09
C THR A 143 7.21 -11.93 20.07
N LYS A 144 8.17 -12.26 19.18
CA LYS A 144 9.49 -11.60 19.08
C LYS A 144 9.88 -11.07 17.69
N ARG A 145 9.07 -11.24 16.64
CA ARG A 145 9.46 -10.80 15.27
C ARG A 145 8.76 -9.52 14.83
N THR A 146 9.57 -8.59 14.34
CA THR A 146 9.17 -7.31 13.78
C THR A 146 8.14 -7.52 12.67
N LYS A 147 7.00 -6.81 12.75
CA LYS A 147 5.98 -6.78 11.69
C LYS A 147 6.58 -6.04 10.50
N LEU A 148 6.86 -6.74 9.39
CA LEU A 148 7.44 -6.10 8.21
C LEU A 148 6.47 -5.10 7.57
N ALA A 149 5.18 -5.44 7.53
CA ALA A 149 4.17 -4.77 6.72
C ALA A 149 4.54 -4.73 5.22
N PRO A 150 3.60 -4.37 4.31
CA PRO A 150 3.90 -4.36 2.88
C PRO A 150 5.08 -3.46 2.49
N SER A 151 5.24 -2.29 3.13
CA SER A 151 6.37 -1.40 2.84
C SER A 151 7.73 -1.97 3.26
N GLY A 152 7.79 -2.71 4.37
CA GLY A 152 9.04 -3.36 4.80
C GLY A 152 9.42 -4.49 3.85
N THR A 153 8.43 -5.24 3.34
CA THR A 153 8.66 -6.21 2.25
C THR A 153 9.20 -5.52 0.99
N GLY A 154 8.68 -4.35 0.61
CA GLY A 154 9.22 -3.56 -0.51
C GLY A 154 10.66 -3.09 -0.29
N ALA A 155 11.01 -2.68 0.93
CA ALA A 155 12.38 -2.32 1.27
C ALA A 155 13.36 -3.51 1.13
N LEU A 156 12.94 -4.72 1.51
CA LEU A 156 13.75 -5.92 1.31
C LEU A 156 13.89 -6.29 -0.18
N LEU A 157 12.86 -6.03 -1.00
CA LEU A 157 12.96 -6.19 -2.44
C LEU A 157 13.98 -5.23 -3.05
N ASP A 158 14.06 -3.98 -2.58
CA ASP A 158 15.12 -3.05 -3.00
C ASP A 158 16.52 -3.52 -2.56
N VAL A 159 16.63 -4.11 -1.36
CA VAL A 159 17.89 -4.72 -0.90
C VAL A 159 18.30 -5.83 -1.87
N LEU A 160 17.40 -6.76 -2.20
CA LEU A 160 17.69 -7.85 -3.14
C LEU A 160 18.07 -7.31 -4.52
N ALA A 161 17.33 -6.32 -5.05
CA ALA A 161 17.62 -5.71 -6.33
C ALA A 161 19.01 -5.05 -6.40
N SER A 162 19.55 -4.61 -5.26
CA SER A 162 20.91 -4.05 -5.17
C SER A 162 22.03 -5.09 -5.03
N GLN A 163 21.72 -6.39 -4.90
CA GLN A 163 22.70 -7.48 -4.79
C GLN A 163 23.10 -8.07 -6.16
N GLY A 164 23.31 -7.21 -7.16
CA GLY A 164 23.70 -7.61 -8.53
C GLY A 164 22.65 -8.46 -9.25
N ASP A 165 23.05 -9.07 -10.38
CA ASP A 165 22.13 -9.83 -11.25
C ASP A 165 21.43 -10.98 -10.53
N LYS A 166 22.15 -11.67 -9.63
CA LYS A 166 21.58 -12.76 -8.82
C LYS A 166 20.46 -12.26 -7.90
N GLY A 167 20.69 -11.16 -7.18
CA GLY A 167 19.67 -10.59 -6.30
C GLY A 167 18.49 -9.98 -7.06
N ALA A 168 18.76 -9.33 -8.19
CA ALA A 168 17.72 -8.80 -9.06
C ALA A 168 16.80 -9.91 -9.62
N ALA A 169 17.38 -11.03 -10.06
CA ALA A 169 16.66 -12.19 -10.60
C ALA A 169 16.04 -13.12 -9.53
N MET A 170 16.42 -12.97 -8.26
CA MET A 170 15.94 -13.78 -7.14
C MET A 170 14.42 -13.82 -7.09
N GLN A 171 13.83 -15.01 -7.02
CA GLN A 171 12.39 -15.16 -6.88
C GLN A 171 11.95 -14.85 -5.44
N THR A 172 10.78 -14.26 -5.28
CA THR A 172 10.34 -13.71 -3.98
C THR A 172 8.88 -14.01 -3.71
N VAL A 173 8.59 -14.57 -2.53
CA VAL A 173 7.23 -14.73 -2.04
C VAL A 173 7.08 -14.07 -0.69
N ALA A 174 5.96 -13.41 -0.45
CA ALA A 174 5.64 -12.90 0.89
C ALA A 174 4.90 -13.98 1.70
N ILE A 175 5.11 -14.02 3.01
CA ILE A 175 4.45 -14.99 3.90
C ILE A 175 4.00 -14.34 5.21
N GLY A 176 2.90 -14.84 5.79
CA GLY A 176 2.44 -14.51 7.14
C GLY A 176 1.23 -13.57 7.18
N GLY A 177 0.07 -14.11 7.61
CA GLY A 177 -1.18 -13.36 7.77
C GLY A 177 -1.83 -12.92 6.45
N ILE A 178 -1.54 -13.63 5.35
CA ILE A 178 -2.02 -13.28 4.01
C ILE A 178 -3.36 -13.99 3.74
N HIS A 179 -4.33 -13.21 3.27
CA HIS A 179 -5.68 -13.62 2.91
C HIS A 179 -6.10 -12.91 1.62
N ALA A 180 -7.15 -13.40 0.94
CA ALA A 180 -7.62 -12.78 -0.30
C ALA A 180 -7.92 -11.27 -0.16
N HIS A 181 -8.54 -10.85 0.95
CA HIS A 181 -8.91 -9.46 1.18
C HIS A 181 -7.71 -8.50 1.37
N ASN A 182 -6.54 -8.99 1.80
CA ASN A 182 -5.34 -8.17 2.03
C ASN A 182 -4.24 -8.39 0.98
N THR A 183 -4.39 -9.38 0.09
CA THR A 183 -3.43 -9.69 -0.97
C THR A 183 -3.27 -8.55 -2.00
N PRO A 184 -4.33 -7.86 -2.45
CA PRO A 184 -4.17 -6.73 -3.38
C PRO A 184 -3.31 -5.61 -2.78
N PHE A 185 -3.56 -5.29 -1.51
CA PHE A 185 -2.77 -4.33 -0.74
C PHE A 185 -1.31 -4.78 -0.61
N LEU A 186 -1.06 -6.03 -0.22
CA LEU A 186 0.29 -6.58 -0.11
C LEU A 186 1.07 -6.39 -1.41
N LEU A 187 0.52 -6.87 -2.51
CA LEU A 187 1.19 -6.87 -3.80
C LEU A 187 1.47 -5.45 -4.29
N HIS A 188 0.51 -4.53 -4.14
CA HIS A 188 0.68 -3.12 -4.51
C HIS A 188 1.70 -2.40 -3.63
N GLY A 189 1.56 -2.52 -2.30
CA GLY A 189 2.36 -1.80 -1.31
C GLY A 189 3.78 -2.34 -1.13
N SER A 190 4.05 -3.57 -1.57
CA SER A 190 5.37 -4.20 -1.51
C SER A 190 6.23 -4.00 -2.75
N VAL A 191 5.81 -3.25 -3.77
CA VAL A 191 6.71 -2.96 -4.89
C VAL A 191 7.83 -2.04 -4.42
N GLY A 192 9.07 -2.48 -4.53
CA GLY A 192 10.25 -1.70 -4.17
C GLY A 192 10.39 -0.44 -5.03
N ALA A 193 11.13 0.55 -4.54
CA ALA A 193 11.45 1.77 -5.28
C ALA A 193 12.30 1.49 -6.54
N SER A 194 13.03 0.38 -6.56
CA SER A 194 13.73 -0.19 -7.73
C SER A 194 12.78 -0.73 -8.81
N GLY A 195 11.52 -0.98 -8.45
CA GLY A 195 10.53 -1.64 -9.29
C GLY A 195 10.51 -3.17 -9.17
N LYS A 196 11.40 -3.78 -8.37
CA LYS A 196 11.27 -5.20 -8.01
C LYS A 196 9.97 -5.41 -7.22
N ALA A 197 9.22 -6.46 -7.53
CA ALA A 197 8.02 -6.84 -6.79
C ALA A 197 8.04 -8.32 -6.48
N LEU A 198 7.07 -8.74 -5.66
CA LEU A 198 6.82 -10.14 -5.34
C LEU A 198 6.46 -10.94 -6.59
N ASP A 199 7.00 -12.15 -6.67
CA ASP A 199 6.67 -13.16 -7.68
C ASP A 199 5.43 -13.98 -7.28
N GLY A 200 5.04 -13.92 -6.01
CA GLY A 200 3.75 -14.40 -5.52
C GLY A 200 3.63 -14.37 -4.01
N VAL A 201 2.72 -15.20 -3.48
CA VAL A 201 2.40 -15.24 -2.05
C VAL A 201 2.43 -16.67 -1.52
N ALA A 202 2.98 -16.83 -0.31
CA ALA A 202 2.98 -18.08 0.42
C ALA A 202 1.89 -18.10 1.49
N ILE A 203 1.07 -19.14 1.45
CA ILE A 203 -0.22 -19.23 2.13
C ILE A 203 -0.27 -20.52 2.94
N ILE A 204 -0.76 -20.41 4.18
CA ILE A 204 -1.01 -21.55 5.08
C ILE A 204 -2.51 -21.60 5.38
N SER A 205 -2.95 -20.88 6.41
CA SER A 205 -4.29 -21.02 6.98
C SER A 205 -5.42 -20.60 6.05
N ALA A 206 -5.20 -19.60 5.18
CA ALA A 206 -6.25 -19.13 4.27
C ALA A 206 -6.72 -20.19 3.27
N ILE A 207 -5.89 -21.20 2.98
CA ILE A 207 -6.25 -22.36 2.16
C ILE A 207 -6.48 -23.57 3.05
N VAL A 208 -5.49 -23.97 3.85
CA VAL A 208 -5.51 -25.25 4.57
C VAL A 208 -6.63 -25.33 5.62
N ALA A 209 -6.97 -24.23 6.30
CA ALA A 209 -8.04 -24.22 7.29
C ALA A 209 -9.44 -24.00 6.67
N SER A 210 -9.54 -23.90 5.34
CA SER A 210 -10.81 -23.74 4.63
C SER A 210 -11.46 -25.08 4.37
N ARG A 211 -12.80 -25.15 4.46
CA ARG A 211 -13.59 -26.28 3.95
C ARG A 211 -13.68 -26.30 2.42
N ALA A 212 -13.33 -25.20 1.76
CA ALA A 212 -13.31 -25.05 0.32
C ALA A 212 -11.93 -24.55 -0.15
N PRO A 213 -10.87 -25.37 -0.03
CA PRO A 213 -9.50 -24.96 -0.37
C PRO A 213 -9.33 -24.64 -1.87
N LYS A 214 -10.05 -25.34 -2.75
CA LYS A 214 -10.08 -25.05 -4.19
C LYS A 214 -10.51 -23.61 -4.50
N GLU A 215 -11.61 -23.17 -3.90
CA GLU A 215 -12.13 -21.81 -4.11
C GLU A 215 -11.18 -20.76 -3.56
N LYS A 216 -10.58 -21.02 -2.39
CA LYS A 216 -9.63 -20.09 -1.77
C LYS A 216 -8.33 -19.98 -2.54
N ALA A 217 -7.81 -21.09 -3.06
CA ALA A 217 -6.66 -21.09 -3.95
C ALA A 217 -6.98 -20.32 -5.26
N ALA A 218 -8.16 -20.53 -5.86
CA ALA A 218 -8.56 -19.85 -7.09
C ALA A 218 -8.73 -18.34 -6.91
N GLU A 219 -9.32 -17.92 -5.78
CA GLU A 219 -9.45 -16.51 -5.41
C GLU A 219 -8.07 -15.82 -5.31
N LEU A 220 -7.13 -16.44 -4.58
CA LEU A 220 -5.76 -15.94 -4.43
C LEU A 220 -5.00 -15.92 -5.76
N ARG A 221 -5.14 -16.99 -6.56
CA ARG A 221 -4.51 -17.10 -7.88
C ARG A 221 -4.97 -15.99 -8.80
N GLY A 222 -6.28 -15.74 -8.85
CA GLY A 222 -6.86 -14.66 -9.65
C GLY A 222 -6.32 -13.27 -9.26
N ILE A 223 -6.12 -13.01 -7.96
CA ILE A 223 -5.54 -11.75 -7.49
C ILE A 223 -4.08 -11.60 -7.94
N VAL A 224 -3.26 -12.64 -7.77
CA VAL A 224 -1.84 -12.62 -8.15
C VAL A 224 -1.66 -12.50 -9.66
N ASP A 225 -2.46 -13.22 -10.45
CA ASP A 225 -2.43 -13.11 -11.91
C ASP A 225 -2.87 -11.72 -12.38
N ALA A 226 -3.92 -11.15 -11.78
CA ALA A 226 -4.36 -9.79 -12.06
C ALA A 226 -3.26 -8.75 -11.75
N PHE A 227 -2.51 -8.94 -10.66
CA PHE A 227 -1.35 -8.10 -10.34
C PHE A 227 -0.24 -8.24 -11.37
N LYS A 228 0.13 -9.46 -11.75
CA LYS A 228 1.15 -9.70 -12.77
C LYS A 228 0.75 -9.13 -14.13
N ALA A 229 -0.52 -9.27 -14.51
CA ALA A 229 -1.07 -8.73 -15.74
C ALA A 229 -1.09 -7.20 -15.74
N SER A 230 -1.49 -6.55 -14.64
CA SER A 230 -1.53 -5.09 -14.54
C SER A 230 -0.14 -4.47 -14.73
N ARG A 231 0.92 -5.15 -14.25
CA ARG A 231 2.31 -4.73 -14.44
C ARG A 231 2.82 -4.90 -15.87
N LYS A 232 2.36 -5.92 -16.60
CA LYS A 232 2.75 -6.13 -18.01
C LYS A 232 2.08 -5.13 -18.95
N ASN A 233 0.81 -4.82 -18.70
CA ASN A 233 0.00 -3.91 -19.50
C ASN A 233 0.01 -2.48 -18.92
N ALA A 234 1.16 -2.05 -18.39
CA ALA A 234 1.31 -0.83 -17.63
C ALA A 234 0.96 0.44 -18.44
N GLY A 235 -0.25 0.96 -18.24
CA GLY A 235 -0.59 2.37 -18.50
C GLY A 235 -0.23 3.24 -17.28
N PRO A 236 -0.47 4.56 -17.32
CA PRO A 236 -0.13 5.46 -16.20
C PRO A 236 -0.66 4.97 -14.84
N ASP A 237 -1.86 4.39 -14.82
CA ASP A 237 -2.54 3.96 -13.59
C ASP A 237 -2.13 2.55 -13.09
N THR A 238 -1.43 1.75 -13.90
CA THR A 238 -1.07 0.35 -13.60
C THR A 238 0.43 0.06 -13.62
N ALA A 239 1.25 1.03 -14.03
CA ALA A 239 2.69 0.91 -14.09
C ALA A 239 3.35 0.81 -12.70
N VAL A 240 4.58 0.28 -12.68
CA VAL A 240 5.44 0.34 -11.49
C VAL A 240 5.54 1.79 -11.03
N PHE A 241 5.82 2.72 -11.93
CA PHE A 241 5.53 4.13 -11.73
C PHE A 241 4.92 4.66 -13.02
N PRO A 242 3.97 5.62 -12.97
CA PRO A 242 3.43 6.23 -14.18
C PRO A 242 4.56 6.77 -15.07
N ALA A 243 4.28 6.90 -16.37
CA ALA A 243 5.20 7.61 -17.24
C ALA A 243 5.35 9.07 -16.75
N PRO A 244 6.58 9.62 -16.71
CA PRO A 244 6.78 11.01 -16.33
C PRO A 244 5.94 11.94 -17.21
N ARG A 245 5.17 12.79 -16.56
CA ARG A 245 4.40 13.87 -17.16
C ARG A 245 5.25 15.12 -17.17
N HIS A 246 5.23 15.85 -18.29
CA HIS A 246 6.09 17.01 -18.52
C HIS A 246 5.33 18.33 -18.71
N SER A 247 4.00 18.28 -18.90
CA SER A 247 3.19 19.46 -19.22
C SER A 247 2.44 19.98 -18.00
N ALA A 248 2.91 21.08 -17.42
CA ALA A 248 2.18 21.79 -16.37
C ALA A 248 0.81 22.27 -16.85
N LYS A 249 0.72 22.74 -18.11
CA LYS A 249 -0.53 23.20 -18.73
C LYS A 249 -1.60 22.11 -18.77
N GLU A 250 -1.21 20.89 -19.15
CA GLU A 250 -2.13 19.75 -19.19
C GLU A 250 -2.59 19.35 -17.78
N LEU A 251 -1.69 19.33 -16.81
CA LEU A 251 -2.03 19.04 -15.41
C LEU A 251 -3.02 20.07 -14.85
N ILE A 252 -2.81 21.36 -15.13
CA ILE A 252 -3.72 22.43 -14.71
C ILE A 252 -5.09 22.27 -15.39
N GLN A 253 -5.12 21.97 -16.68
CA GLN A 253 -6.36 21.74 -17.42
C GLN A 253 -7.17 20.58 -16.83
N ASN A 254 -6.53 19.42 -16.66
CA ASN A 254 -7.18 18.24 -16.08
C ASN A 254 -7.63 18.50 -14.63
N ALA A 255 -6.85 19.25 -13.85
CA ALA A 255 -7.22 19.63 -12.48
C ALA A 255 -8.45 20.55 -12.46
N ALA A 256 -8.52 21.52 -13.38
CA ALA A 256 -9.66 22.43 -13.50
C ALA A 256 -10.95 21.69 -13.89
N GLU A 257 -10.86 20.69 -14.78
CA GLU A 257 -12.01 19.87 -15.20
C GLU A 257 -12.66 19.10 -14.04
N LEU A 258 -11.88 18.70 -13.02
CA LEU A 258 -12.42 18.00 -11.86
C LEU A 258 -13.37 18.87 -11.02
N PHE A 259 -13.28 20.21 -11.08
CA PHE A 259 -14.22 21.08 -10.35
C PHE A 259 -15.65 20.92 -10.86
N ALA A 260 -15.83 20.72 -12.17
CA ALA A 260 -17.14 20.42 -12.74
C ALA A 260 -17.64 19.06 -12.26
N VAL A 261 -16.76 18.04 -12.25
CA VAL A 261 -17.11 16.69 -11.77
C VAL A 261 -17.57 16.71 -10.32
N VAL A 262 -16.88 17.44 -9.43
CA VAL A 262 -17.30 17.58 -8.02
C VAL A 262 -18.73 18.13 -7.94
N ARG A 263 -19.04 19.19 -8.68
CA ARG A 263 -20.36 19.84 -8.63
C ARG A 263 -21.47 19.00 -9.26
N ASP A 264 -21.17 18.30 -10.34
CA ASP A 264 -22.13 17.46 -11.07
C ASP A 264 -22.48 16.18 -10.32
N THR A 265 -21.53 15.65 -9.54
CA THR A 265 -21.66 14.33 -8.89
C THR A 265 -21.86 14.40 -7.39
N THR A 266 -21.51 15.52 -6.75
CA THR A 266 -21.57 15.72 -5.29
C THR A 266 -20.98 14.52 -4.52
N PRO A 267 -19.67 14.23 -4.69
CA PRO A 267 -19.07 13.02 -4.16
C PRO A 267 -19.16 12.96 -2.63
N LEU A 268 -19.39 11.76 -2.09
CA LEU A 268 -19.35 11.54 -0.65
C LEU A 268 -17.89 11.49 -0.17
N VAL A 269 -17.55 12.31 0.83
CA VAL A 269 -16.23 12.34 1.47
C VAL A 269 -16.39 11.91 2.92
N HIS A 270 -16.03 10.66 3.20
CA HIS A 270 -15.99 10.11 4.55
C HIS A 270 -14.73 10.60 5.25
N GLN A 271 -14.86 11.19 6.43
CA GLN A 271 -13.76 11.80 7.15
C GLN A 271 -13.72 11.28 8.58
N ILE A 272 -12.62 10.60 8.93
CA ILE A 272 -12.27 10.27 10.30
C ILE A 272 -11.20 11.29 10.70
N THR A 273 -11.67 12.42 11.24
CA THR A 273 -10.84 13.59 11.55
C THR A 273 -10.90 13.96 13.03
N ASN A 274 -10.14 14.98 13.42
CA ASN A 274 -10.07 15.45 14.79
C ASN A 274 -11.16 16.50 15.13
N ALA A 275 -11.49 16.58 16.41
CA ALA A 275 -12.57 17.46 16.90
C ALA A 275 -12.30 18.96 16.69
N VAL A 276 -11.03 19.37 16.51
CA VAL A 276 -10.66 20.80 16.35
C VAL A 276 -11.13 21.34 14.99
N VAL A 277 -11.10 20.50 13.94
CA VAL A 277 -11.30 20.92 12.55
C VAL A 277 -12.52 20.30 11.90
N ILE A 278 -13.26 19.43 12.61
CA ILE A 278 -14.38 18.65 12.06
C ILE A 278 -15.43 19.53 11.37
N ASN A 279 -15.76 20.69 11.95
CA ASN A 279 -16.72 21.63 11.38
C ASN A 279 -16.17 22.35 10.15
N ASP A 280 -14.91 22.79 10.19
CA ASP A 280 -14.26 23.45 9.07
C ASP A 280 -14.08 22.52 7.87
N SER A 281 -13.66 21.28 8.10
CA SER A 281 -13.57 20.28 7.06
C SER A 281 -14.94 19.94 6.46
N ALA A 282 -15.98 19.83 7.28
CA ALA A 282 -17.35 19.62 6.79
C ALA A 282 -17.79 20.77 5.87
N ASN A 283 -17.62 22.01 6.33
CA ASN A 283 -18.01 23.20 5.59
C ASN A 283 -17.19 23.41 4.33
N ALA A 284 -15.88 23.14 4.34
CA ALA A 284 -15.05 23.18 3.15
C ALA A 284 -15.51 22.15 2.10
N THR A 285 -15.92 20.96 2.54
CA THR A 285 -16.49 19.91 1.66
C THR A 285 -17.79 20.37 1.01
N LEU A 286 -18.70 20.95 1.80
CA LEU A 286 -19.96 21.49 1.31
C LEU A 286 -19.75 22.68 0.38
N ALA A 287 -18.87 23.59 0.75
CA ALA A 287 -18.56 24.79 -0.03
C ALA A 287 -18.08 24.42 -1.44
N ILE A 288 -17.15 23.47 -1.56
CA ILE A 288 -16.63 23.06 -2.88
C ILE A 288 -17.65 22.26 -3.72
N GLY A 289 -18.77 21.82 -3.11
CA GLY A 289 -19.87 21.12 -3.80
C GLY A 289 -19.92 19.61 -3.58
N ALA A 290 -19.25 19.09 -2.55
CA ALA A 290 -19.26 17.67 -2.16
C ALA A 290 -20.08 17.43 -0.87
N SER A 291 -20.29 16.17 -0.52
CA SER A 291 -21.05 15.80 0.69
C SER A 291 -20.14 15.19 1.76
N PRO A 292 -19.99 15.81 2.95
CA PRO A 292 -19.20 15.23 4.03
C PRO A 292 -19.99 14.19 4.84
N ILE A 293 -19.29 13.18 5.39
CA ILE A 293 -19.79 12.35 6.49
C ILE A 293 -18.67 12.10 7.51
N MET A 294 -19.00 12.27 8.79
CA MET A 294 -18.04 12.25 9.90
C MET A 294 -18.18 11.01 10.79
N ALA A 295 -18.38 9.84 10.20
CA ALA A 295 -18.60 8.59 10.93
C ALA A 295 -17.26 7.98 11.39
N THR A 296 -17.09 7.73 12.69
CA THR A 296 -15.86 7.12 13.22
C THR A 296 -16.07 5.69 13.73
N ASN A 297 -17.32 5.24 13.84
CA ASN A 297 -17.64 3.91 14.34
C ASN A 297 -17.18 2.83 13.35
N PRO A 298 -16.41 1.81 13.78
CA PRO A 298 -16.01 0.70 12.93
C PRO A 298 -17.18 -0.01 12.23
N ARG A 299 -18.37 -0.03 12.86
CA ARG A 299 -19.56 -0.67 12.29
C ARG A 299 -20.11 0.08 11.08
N ASP A 300 -20.05 1.41 11.09
CA ASP A 300 -20.51 2.24 9.97
C ASP A 300 -19.57 2.14 8.76
N CYS A 301 -18.29 1.83 9.00
CA CYS A 301 -17.27 1.79 7.95
C CYS A 301 -17.57 0.73 6.88
N ALA A 302 -18.14 -0.41 7.27
CA ALA A 302 -18.51 -1.47 6.33
C ALA A 302 -19.58 -0.98 5.33
N ASP A 303 -20.60 -0.28 5.82
CA ASP A 303 -21.73 0.23 5.01
C ASP A 303 -21.34 1.45 4.16
N LEU A 304 -20.44 2.30 4.67
CA LEU A 304 -19.96 3.48 3.94
C LEU A 304 -18.94 3.15 2.86
N SER A 305 -18.21 2.05 3.01
CA SER A 305 -17.11 1.70 2.11
C SER A 305 -17.49 1.48 0.63
N PRO A 306 -18.65 0.88 0.28
CA PRO A 306 -19.03 0.65 -1.12
C PRO A 306 -19.54 1.92 -1.80
N VAL A 307 -19.95 2.94 -1.04
CA VAL A 307 -20.44 4.20 -1.60
C VAL A 307 -19.31 4.89 -2.37
N ILE A 308 -19.54 5.25 -3.63
CA ILE A 308 -18.51 5.91 -4.45
C ILE A 308 -18.17 7.27 -3.85
N GLY A 309 -16.88 7.52 -3.64
CA GLY A 309 -16.39 8.66 -2.88
C GLY A 309 -14.92 8.52 -2.51
N ALA A 310 -14.51 9.17 -1.43
CA ALA A 310 -13.18 9.01 -0.83
C ALA A 310 -13.26 8.89 0.71
N LEU A 311 -12.19 8.39 1.31
CA LEU A 311 -11.98 8.37 2.75
C LEU A 311 -10.76 9.25 3.10
N LEU A 312 -10.94 10.21 4.02
CA LEU A 312 -9.86 10.93 4.69
C LEU A 312 -9.68 10.35 6.10
N ILE A 313 -8.45 9.92 6.40
CA ILE A 313 -8.03 9.61 7.77
C ILE A 313 -7.05 10.69 8.23
N ASN A 314 -7.48 11.51 9.19
CA ASN A 314 -6.71 12.57 9.82
C ASN A 314 -6.70 12.36 11.34
N PHE A 315 -5.57 11.94 11.90
CA PHE A 315 -5.49 11.65 13.33
C PHE A 315 -4.91 12.82 14.14
N GLY A 316 -5.55 13.98 14.09
CA GLY A 316 -5.21 15.09 15.00
C GLY A 316 -5.39 14.70 16.48
N THR A 317 -6.60 14.33 16.90
CA THR A 317 -6.89 13.73 18.21
C THR A 317 -7.16 12.24 18.01
N ILE A 318 -6.26 11.37 18.47
CA ILE A 318 -6.38 9.92 18.29
C ILE A 318 -7.37 9.37 19.33
N THR A 319 -8.66 9.37 18.98
CA THR A 319 -9.74 8.78 19.80
C THR A 319 -10.34 7.54 19.15
N ASP A 320 -10.26 7.43 17.83
CA ASP A 320 -11.02 6.44 17.03
C ASP A 320 -10.10 5.53 16.20
N LYS A 321 -9.00 5.07 16.80
CA LYS A 321 -7.99 4.24 16.11
C LYS A 321 -8.61 3.01 15.43
N ASP A 322 -9.55 2.33 16.08
CA ASP A 322 -10.21 1.15 15.52
C ASP A 322 -11.01 1.51 14.26
N GLY A 323 -11.70 2.66 14.27
CA GLY A 323 -12.40 3.19 13.10
C GLY A 323 -11.45 3.50 11.96
N MET A 324 -10.28 4.07 12.26
CA MET A 324 -9.24 4.34 11.25
C MET A 324 -8.67 3.06 10.63
N VAL A 325 -8.48 2.01 11.43
CA VAL A 325 -8.00 0.70 10.95
C VAL A 325 -9.06 0.06 10.04
N VAL A 326 -10.29 -0.09 10.54
CA VAL A 326 -11.38 -0.78 9.84
C VAL A 326 -11.83 0.01 8.62
N GLY A 327 -11.97 1.34 8.74
CA GLY A 327 -12.32 2.22 7.63
C GLY A 327 -11.31 2.16 6.48
N GLY A 328 -10.01 2.21 6.79
CA GLY A 328 -8.96 2.11 5.76
C GLY A 328 -8.93 0.74 5.08
N GLN A 329 -9.13 -0.36 5.83
CA GLN A 329 -9.23 -1.70 5.27
C GLN A 329 -10.41 -1.83 4.30
N HIS A 330 -11.60 -1.37 4.70
CA HIS A 330 -12.77 -1.41 3.83
C HIS A 330 -12.64 -0.47 2.63
N ALA A 331 -12.01 0.69 2.78
CA ALA A 331 -11.70 1.57 1.67
C ALA A 331 -10.83 0.85 0.63
N ASN A 332 -9.76 0.18 1.08
CA ASN A 332 -8.89 -0.61 0.21
C ASN A 332 -9.63 -1.76 -0.49
N MET A 333 -10.49 -2.51 0.22
CA MET A 333 -11.27 -3.60 -0.38
C MET A 333 -12.18 -3.13 -1.52
N ASN A 334 -12.68 -1.89 -1.44
CA ASN A 334 -13.55 -1.28 -2.46
C ASN A 334 -12.80 -0.36 -3.45
N GLY A 335 -11.46 -0.37 -3.42
CA GLY A 335 -10.58 0.50 -4.22
C GLY A 335 -10.80 2.00 -4.00
N LYS A 336 -11.43 2.38 -2.88
CA LYS A 336 -11.82 3.76 -2.53
C LYS A 336 -10.55 4.59 -2.29
N PRO A 337 -10.40 5.77 -2.94
CA PRO A 337 -9.31 6.68 -2.65
C PRO A 337 -9.22 6.97 -1.15
N LEU A 338 -8.03 6.72 -0.59
CA LEU A 338 -7.72 6.88 0.82
C LEU A 338 -6.65 7.95 0.98
N VAL A 339 -7.03 9.10 1.54
CA VAL A 339 -6.13 10.20 1.87
C VAL A 339 -5.73 10.08 3.33
N PHE A 340 -4.43 10.05 3.58
CA PHE A 340 -3.86 9.98 4.92
C PHE A 340 -3.18 11.30 5.29
N ASP A 341 -3.63 11.90 6.38
CA ASP A 341 -3.11 13.16 6.94
C ASP A 341 -2.62 12.91 8.37
N PRO A 342 -1.32 12.59 8.56
CA PRO A 342 -0.76 12.11 9.80
C PRO A 342 -0.37 13.28 10.71
N VAL A 343 -1.38 14.07 11.09
CA VAL A 343 -1.19 15.33 11.81
C VAL A 343 -0.28 15.16 13.02
N ALA A 344 0.78 15.97 13.06
CA ALA A 344 1.80 15.99 14.10
C ALA A 344 2.51 14.65 14.31
N VAL A 345 2.64 13.78 13.30
CA VAL A 345 3.22 12.43 13.46
C VAL A 345 4.60 12.43 14.13
N GLY A 346 5.44 13.43 13.86
CA GLY A 346 6.76 13.58 14.47
C GLY A 346 6.74 13.93 15.97
N ALA A 347 5.64 14.49 16.48
CA ALA A 347 5.60 15.15 17.78
C ALA A 347 5.74 14.20 18.98
N THR A 348 5.25 12.96 18.88
CA THR A 348 5.31 11.99 20.01
C THR A 348 5.55 10.56 19.51
N GLY A 349 6.08 9.70 20.38
CA GLY A 349 6.23 8.26 20.08
C GLY A 349 4.91 7.57 19.76
N PHE A 350 3.85 7.91 20.51
CA PHE A 350 2.50 7.37 20.30
C PHE A 350 1.93 7.68 18.90
N ARG A 351 2.12 8.91 18.41
CA ARG A 351 1.70 9.29 17.05
C ARG A 351 2.48 8.55 15.96
N ARG A 352 3.80 8.40 16.13
CA ARG A 352 4.64 7.62 15.19
C ARG A 352 4.21 6.16 15.15
N GLU A 353 3.98 5.57 16.31
CA GLU A 353 3.53 4.17 16.41
C GLU A 353 2.15 3.98 15.78
N THR A 354 1.19 4.87 16.08
CA THR A 354 -0.16 4.83 15.49
C THR A 354 -0.08 4.94 13.96
N SER A 355 0.72 5.87 13.44
CA SER A 355 0.92 6.00 11.99
C SER A 355 1.50 4.73 11.37
N ARG A 356 2.47 4.09 12.03
CA ARG A 356 3.08 2.84 11.55
C ARG A 356 2.06 1.69 11.52
N GLU A 357 1.21 1.59 12.54
CA GLU A 357 0.18 0.57 12.60
C GLU A 357 -0.91 0.77 11.54
N LEU A 358 -1.34 2.02 11.32
CA LEU A 358 -2.30 2.35 10.27
C LEU A 358 -1.76 2.02 8.88
N LEU A 359 -0.53 2.45 8.57
CA LEU A 359 0.14 2.14 7.30
C LEU A 359 0.51 0.65 7.14
N ALA A 360 0.48 -0.12 8.23
CA ALA A 360 0.62 -1.58 8.17
C ALA A 360 -0.72 -2.29 7.95
N ALA A 361 -1.84 -1.66 8.32
CA ALA A 361 -3.18 -2.21 8.21
C ALA A 361 -3.79 -1.99 6.82
N TRP A 362 -3.43 -0.90 6.15
CA TRP A 362 -3.97 -0.51 4.84
C TRP A 362 -2.98 0.35 4.04
N GLN A 363 -3.31 0.56 2.76
CA GLN A 363 -2.57 1.33 1.78
C GLN A 363 -3.17 2.72 1.54
N PRO A 364 -2.41 3.81 1.78
CA PRO A 364 -2.83 5.13 1.35
C PRO A 364 -2.79 5.25 -0.17
N THR A 365 -3.74 5.99 -0.72
CA THR A 365 -3.71 6.48 -2.10
C THR A 365 -2.94 7.79 -2.19
N VAL A 366 -3.17 8.67 -1.20
CA VAL A 366 -2.47 9.94 -1.05
C VAL A 366 -2.00 10.09 0.39
N ILE A 367 -0.77 10.55 0.59
CA ILE A 367 -0.24 10.97 1.88
C ILE A 367 -0.06 12.49 1.82
N LYS A 368 -0.74 13.23 2.68
CA LYS A 368 -0.56 14.68 2.81
C LYS A 368 0.10 14.98 4.14
N GLY A 369 1.07 15.88 4.17
CA GLY A 369 1.62 16.43 5.41
C GLY A 369 2.41 17.70 5.16
N ASN A 370 2.79 18.39 6.23
CA ASN A 370 3.79 19.46 6.12
C ASN A 370 5.22 18.86 6.04
N ALA A 371 6.24 19.72 5.87
CA ALA A 371 7.63 19.28 5.75
C ALA A 371 8.11 18.40 6.93
N ALA A 372 7.72 18.73 8.16
CA ALA A 372 8.08 17.98 9.37
C ALA A 372 7.42 16.58 9.42
N GLU A 373 6.15 16.48 9.04
CA GLU A 373 5.41 15.22 8.98
C GLU A 373 5.94 14.31 7.86
N ILE A 374 6.20 14.89 6.69
CA ILE A 374 6.79 14.18 5.55
C ILE A 374 8.20 13.71 5.87
N ALA A 375 9.03 14.51 6.55
CA ALA A 375 10.35 14.08 7.02
C ALA A 375 10.26 12.85 7.93
N THR A 376 9.33 12.88 8.87
CA THR A 376 9.09 11.77 9.82
C THR A 376 8.70 10.51 9.08
N LEU A 377 7.73 10.58 8.16
CA LEU A 377 7.29 9.43 7.37
C LEU A 377 8.34 8.93 6.37
N ALA A 378 9.20 9.83 5.91
CA ALA A 378 10.34 9.52 5.07
C ALA A 378 11.51 8.91 5.84
N GLU A 379 11.42 8.82 7.18
CA GLU A 379 12.50 8.36 8.07
C GLU A 379 13.80 9.16 7.88
N ARG A 380 13.63 10.47 7.67
CA ARG A 380 14.71 11.42 7.42
C ARG A 380 15.01 12.23 8.68
N SER A 381 16.29 12.34 9.02
CA SER A 381 16.77 13.02 10.23
C SER A 381 17.23 14.47 9.98
N ASP A 382 17.26 14.92 8.73
CA ASP A 382 17.71 16.26 8.32
C ASP A 382 16.69 17.38 8.57
N VAL A 383 15.47 17.06 8.99
CA VAL A 383 14.45 18.05 9.40
C VAL A 383 14.02 17.77 10.84
N ILE A 384 14.27 18.74 11.72
CA ILE A 384 13.92 18.66 13.14
C ILE A 384 12.51 19.19 13.35
N THR A 385 11.67 18.45 14.07
CA THR A 385 10.30 18.85 14.42
C THR A 385 10.25 19.52 15.80
N ARG A 386 9.52 20.64 15.95
CA ARG A 386 9.06 21.18 17.25
C ARG A 386 7.53 21.40 17.20
N GLY A 387 6.75 20.39 17.59
CA GLY A 387 5.27 20.49 17.62
C GLY A 387 4.61 20.28 16.24
N VAL A 388 3.51 21.00 15.98
CA VAL A 388 2.79 21.01 14.68
C VAL A 388 3.39 21.99 13.67
N ASP A 389 4.18 22.96 14.14
CA ASP A 389 4.78 23.99 13.32
C ASP A 389 6.14 23.53 12.78
N SER A 390 6.38 23.81 11.49
CA SER A 390 7.68 23.52 10.86
C SER A 390 8.67 24.64 11.21
N VAL A 391 9.69 24.33 12.01
CA VAL A 391 10.77 25.28 12.36
C VAL A 391 12.07 24.83 11.69
N GLY A 392 12.50 25.53 10.63
CA GLY A 392 13.76 25.27 9.91
C GLY A 392 13.75 25.78 8.47
N ALA A 393 14.90 25.73 7.79
CA ALA A 393 15.07 26.18 6.39
C ALA A 393 14.37 25.27 5.34
N GLY A 394 13.58 24.28 5.79
CA GLY A 394 12.99 23.25 4.93
C GLY A 394 14.03 22.26 4.37
N PHE A 395 13.60 21.40 3.45
CA PHE A 395 14.49 20.50 2.74
C PHE A 395 15.31 21.25 1.69
N LYS A 396 16.57 20.84 1.48
CA LYS A 396 17.39 21.35 0.37
C LYS A 396 16.82 20.98 -1.00
N ASN A 397 16.26 19.77 -1.12
CA ASN A 397 15.56 19.32 -2.33
C ASN A 397 14.19 18.71 -1.94
N PRO A 398 13.16 19.56 -1.73
CA PRO A 398 11.81 19.12 -1.37
C PRO A 398 11.21 18.12 -2.39
N GLY A 399 11.49 18.32 -3.67
CA GLY A 399 10.98 17.51 -4.77
C GLY A 399 11.47 16.05 -4.73
N GLU A 400 12.76 15.84 -4.45
CA GLU A 400 13.32 14.50 -4.29
C GLU A 400 12.73 13.75 -3.09
N VAL A 401 12.44 14.47 -1.99
CA VAL A 401 11.86 13.87 -0.78
C VAL A 401 10.46 13.34 -1.06
N VAL A 402 9.58 14.15 -1.65
CA VAL A 402 8.22 13.71 -1.98
C VAL A 402 8.22 12.60 -3.02
N ARG A 403 9.10 12.67 -4.04
CA ARG A 403 9.27 11.61 -5.04
C ARG A 403 9.72 10.31 -4.41
N GLY A 404 10.72 10.36 -3.53
CA GLY A 404 11.25 9.20 -2.83
C GLY A 404 10.21 8.55 -1.91
N LEU A 405 9.46 9.35 -1.15
CA LEU A 405 8.39 8.84 -0.30
C LEU A 405 7.24 8.25 -1.13
N ALA A 406 6.84 8.90 -2.21
CA ALA A 406 5.81 8.42 -3.12
C ALA A 406 6.17 7.05 -3.72
N ARG A 407 7.44 6.87 -4.11
CA ARG A 407 7.94 5.56 -4.57
C ARG A 407 7.86 4.48 -3.49
N ARG A 408 8.37 4.77 -2.29
CA ARG A 408 8.42 3.81 -1.17
C ARG A 408 7.03 3.43 -0.66
N ARG A 409 6.10 4.38 -0.67
CA ARG A 409 4.74 4.19 -0.16
C ARG A 409 3.72 3.85 -1.23
N ARG A 410 4.09 3.89 -2.51
CA ARG A 410 3.20 3.54 -3.63
C ARG A 410 1.91 4.37 -3.60
N ALA A 411 2.08 5.66 -3.32
CA ALA A 411 1.02 6.64 -3.07
C ALA A 411 1.47 8.01 -3.60
N VAL A 412 0.51 8.86 -3.94
CA VAL A 412 0.80 10.28 -4.20
C VAL A 412 1.19 10.93 -2.88
N VAL A 413 2.23 11.77 -2.88
CA VAL A 413 2.65 12.52 -1.70
C VAL A 413 2.42 14.00 -1.96
N VAL A 414 1.71 14.66 -1.04
CA VAL A 414 1.48 16.11 -1.00
C VAL A 414 2.21 16.66 0.22
N MET A 415 3.20 17.52 -0.02
CA MET A 415 3.89 18.25 1.02
C MET A 415 3.50 19.71 0.99
N THR A 416 2.79 20.17 2.02
CA THR A 416 2.29 21.55 2.07
C THR A 416 3.31 22.52 2.69
N GLY A 417 3.31 23.78 2.24
CA GLY A 417 4.19 24.84 2.77
C GLY A 417 3.93 26.20 2.12
N VAL A 418 4.94 27.08 2.12
CA VAL A 418 4.91 28.32 1.32
C VAL A 418 4.85 27.98 -0.18
N GLN A 419 5.52 26.89 -0.55
CA GLN A 419 5.36 26.21 -1.81
C GLN A 419 4.96 24.78 -1.50
N ASP A 420 3.98 24.26 -2.22
CA ASP A 420 3.56 22.88 -2.09
C ASP A 420 4.29 22.01 -3.11
N TYR A 421 4.66 20.80 -2.70
CA TYR A 421 5.32 19.81 -3.57
C TYR A 421 4.48 18.55 -3.63
N ILE A 422 4.13 18.12 -4.85
CA ILE A 422 3.27 16.94 -5.06
C ILE A 422 3.98 15.97 -5.98
N SER A 423 3.97 14.66 -5.66
CA SER A 423 4.57 13.65 -6.52
C SER A 423 3.81 12.33 -6.50
N ASP A 424 3.71 11.69 -7.66
CA ASP A 424 3.25 10.31 -7.84
C ASP A 424 4.41 9.28 -7.86
N GLY A 425 5.63 9.74 -7.58
CA GLY A 425 6.85 8.94 -7.64
C GLY A 425 7.56 8.97 -9.00
N ALA A 426 6.91 9.44 -10.06
CA ALA A 426 7.53 9.67 -11.37
C ALA A 426 7.73 11.16 -11.63
N THR A 427 6.66 11.94 -11.51
CA THR A 427 6.62 13.39 -11.70
C THR A 427 6.61 14.09 -10.35
N VAL A 428 7.22 15.27 -10.29
CA VAL A 428 7.05 16.20 -9.18
C VAL A 428 6.50 17.49 -9.75
N VAL A 429 5.49 18.05 -9.08
CA VAL A 429 5.06 19.42 -9.31
C VAL A 429 5.29 20.28 -8.08
N LYS A 430 5.66 21.52 -8.33
CA LYS A 430 5.73 22.60 -7.35
C LYS A 430 4.56 23.55 -7.61
N VAL A 431 3.75 23.80 -6.59
CA VAL A 431 2.63 24.75 -6.63
C VAL A 431 3.01 25.98 -5.81
N SER A 432 2.96 27.16 -6.41
CA SER A 432 3.34 28.44 -5.77
C SER A 432 2.15 29.40 -5.66
N ASN A 433 0.97 28.84 -5.37
CA ASN A 433 -0.25 29.58 -5.06
C ASN A 433 -0.48 29.63 -3.54
N GLY A 434 -1.43 30.45 -3.10
CA GLY A 434 -1.92 30.50 -1.73
C GLY A 434 -1.64 31.85 -1.05
N HIS A 435 -1.84 31.90 0.26
CA HIS A 435 -1.65 33.12 1.03
C HIS A 435 -1.15 32.82 2.44
N GLU A 436 -0.32 33.69 3.02
CA GLU A 436 0.24 33.54 4.37
C GLU A 436 -0.84 33.43 5.46
N LEU A 437 -2.03 33.96 5.19
CA LEU A 437 -3.18 33.91 6.10
C LEU A 437 -3.68 32.46 6.35
N LEU A 438 -3.38 31.51 5.45
CA LEU A 438 -3.62 30.08 5.71
C LEU A 438 -2.82 29.56 6.90
N GLY A 439 -1.65 30.14 7.19
CA GLY A 439 -0.78 29.74 8.29
C GLY A 439 -1.22 30.24 9.66
N VAL A 440 -2.19 31.17 9.73
CA VAL A 440 -2.66 31.79 10.98
C VAL A 440 -4.11 31.45 11.33
N ILE A 441 -4.71 30.51 10.60
CA ILE A 441 -6.00 29.89 10.97
C ILE A 441 -5.78 28.43 11.32
N THR A 442 -6.53 27.93 12.30
CA THR A 442 -6.53 26.50 12.61
C THR A 442 -7.16 25.72 11.45
N GLY A 443 -6.66 24.50 11.22
CA GLY A 443 -7.29 23.56 10.30
C GLY A 443 -7.10 23.80 8.81
N SER A 444 -6.36 24.84 8.37
CA SER A 444 -6.06 25.05 6.94
C SER A 444 -5.48 23.80 6.27
N GLY A 445 -4.44 23.21 6.87
CA GLY A 445 -3.85 21.97 6.37
C GLY A 445 -4.81 20.78 6.39
N CYS A 446 -5.74 20.71 7.35
CA CYS A 446 -6.75 19.64 7.42
C CYS A 446 -7.84 19.82 6.35
N MET A 447 -8.22 21.07 6.07
CA MET A 447 -9.09 21.41 4.94
C MET A 447 -8.42 21.06 3.60
N THR A 448 -7.11 21.29 3.44
CA THR A 448 -6.37 20.82 2.26
C THR A 448 -6.50 19.30 2.11
N GLY A 449 -6.34 18.52 3.19
CA GLY A 449 -6.52 17.06 3.15
C GLY A 449 -7.93 16.65 2.72
N THR A 450 -8.93 17.39 3.20
CA THR A 450 -10.34 17.20 2.85
C THR A 450 -10.58 17.46 1.36
N LEU A 451 -10.08 18.58 0.84
CA LEU A 451 -10.22 18.95 -0.57
C LEU A 451 -9.46 17.99 -1.48
N VAL A 452 -8.26 17.54 -1.08
CA VAL A 452 -7.55 16.46 -1.79
C VAL A 452 -8.39 15.19 -1.86
N ALA A 453 -9.04 14.77 -0.77
CA ALA A 453 -9.94 13.62 -0.80
C ALA A 453 -11.14 13.84 -1.73
N THR A 454 -11.76 15.03 -1.70
CA THR A 454 -12.85 15.42 -2.60
C THR A 454 -12.47 15.29 -4.06
N PHE A 455 -11.31 15.83 -4.45
CA PHE A 455 -10.86 15.81 -5.84
C PHE A 455 -10.33 14.44 -6.28
N CYS A 456 -9.78 13.63 -5.37
CA CYS A 456 -9.52 12.21 -5.66
C CYS A 456 -10.81 11.42 -5.91
N ALA A 457 -11.88 11.69 -5.16
CA ALA A 457 -13.20 11.10 -5.43
C ALA A 457 -13.70 11.52 -6.82
N ALA A 458 -13.56 12.80 -7.18
CA ALA A 458 -13.93 13.31 -8.50
C ALA A 458 -13.11 12.66 -9.63
N ALA A 459 -11.79 12.51 -9.45
CA ALA A 459 -10.93 11.82 -10.42
C ALA A 459 -11.37 10.36 -10.64
N ARG A 460 -11.75 9.66 -9.57
CA ARG A 460 -12.31 8.31 -9.67
C ARG A 460 -13.65 8.31 -10.42
N LEU A 461 -14.56 9.23 -10.10
CA LEU A 461 -15.86 9.34 -10.76
C LEU A 461 -15.74 9.67 -12.25
N ALA A 462 -14.81 10.57 -12.62
CA ALA A 462 -14.49 10.88 -14.01
C ALA A 462 -14.00 9.63 -14.75
N HIS A 463 -13.11 8.84 -14.14
CA HIS A 463 -12.67 7.56 -14.71
C HIS A 463 -13.84 6.58 -14.87
N ILE A 464 -14.69 6.43 -13.86
CA ILE A 464 -15.86 5.53 -13.91
C ILE A 464 -16.80 5.94 -15.04
N LYS A 465 -17.07 7.24 -15.20
CA LYS A 465 -17.92 7.76 -16.28
C LYS A 465 -17.34 7.44 -17.66
N ALA A 466 -16.02 7.52 -17.82
CA ALA A 466 -15.35 7.30 -19.11
C ALA A 466 -15.10 5.81 -19.43
N HIS A 467 -14.83 4.97 -18.44
CA HIS A 467 -14.33 3.60 -18.64
C HIS A 467 -15.14 2.51 -17.91
N GLY A 468 -16.17 2.90 -17.16
CA GLY A 468 -16.87 2.04 -16.20
C GLY A 468 -16.08 1.83 -14.90
N GLU A 469 -16.68 1.14 -13.94
CA GLU A 469 -16.05 0.87 -12.64
C GLU A 469 -14.83 -0.05 -12.71
N GLY A 470 -14.69 -0.81 -13.79
CA GLY A 470 -13.70 -1.86 -13.96
C GLY A 470 -13.98 -3.07 -13.06
N LYS A 471 -13.59 -4.27 -13.52
CA LYS A 471 -13.68 -5.50 -12.72
C LYS A 471 -12.28 -5.89 -12.23
N GLY A 472 -12.21 -6.40 -11.01
CA GLY A 472 -10.98 -6.98 -10.45
C GLY A 472 -10.18 -6.04 -9.53
N PRO A 473 -9.14 -6.59 -8.87
CA PRO A 473 -8.43 -5.94 -7.76
C PRO A 473 -7.36 -4.92 -8.19
N PHE A 474 -7.09 -4.80 -9.50
CA PHE A 474 -6.11 -3.85 -10.05
C PHE A 474 -6.68 -3.03 -11.23
N PRO A 475 -6.22 -1.78 -11.45
CA PRO A 475 -5.37 -1.00 -10.55
C PRO A 475 -6.03 -0.82 -9.18
N PHE A 476 -5.20 -0.67 -8.14
CA PHE A 476 -5.64 -0.68 -6.75
C PHE A 476 -6.66 0.43 -6.45
N VAL A 477 -6.45 1.61 -7.07
CA VAL A 477 -7.42 2.70 -7.16
C VAL A 477 -7.49 3.14 -8.62
N ARG A 478 -8.68 3.46 -9.11
CA ARG A 478 -8.93 3.91 -10.49
C ARG A 478 -9.12 5.43 -10.55
N GLY A 479 -8.61 6.04 -11.61
CA GLY A 479 -8.62 7.48 -11.84
C GLY A 479 -7.31 8.15 -11.43
N ASP A 480 -7.12 9.36 -11.95
CA ASP A 480 -5.86 10.10 -11.81
C ASP A 480 -5.74 10.79 -10.45
N MET A 481 -5.22 10.04 -9.47
CA MET A 481 -5.07 10.53 -8.09
C MET A 481 -4.05 11.66 -7.98
N PHE A 482 -3.09 11.75 -8.91
CA PHE A 482 -2.11 12.84 -8.94
C PHE A 482 -2.78 14.16 -9.35
N VAL A 483 -3.59 14.14 -10.40
CA VAL A 483 -4.42 15.29 -10.80
C VAL A 483 -5.44 15.64 -9.71
N GLY A 484 -6.08 14.63 -9.08
CA GLY A 484 -6.95 14.84 -7.94
C GLY A 484 -6.27 15.58 -6.79
N ALA A 485 -5.05 15.18 -6.43
CA ALA A 485 -4.26 15.85 -5.40
C ALA A 485 -3.88 17.29 -5.79
N ILE A 486 -3.46 17.53 -7.04
CA ILE A 486 -3.17 18.88 -7.56
C ILE A 486 -4.41 19.77 -7.48
N ALA A 487 -5.56 19.28 -7.93
CA ALA A 487 -6.82 20.02 -7.90
C ALA A 487 -7.25 20.37 -6.45
N GLY A 488 -7.10 19.43 -5.52
CA GLY A 488 -7.35 19.68 -4.09
C GLY A 488 -6.47 20.81 -3.52
N VAL A 489 -5.18 20.80 -3.80
CA VAL A 489 -4.25 21.86 -3.36
C VAL A 489 -4.56 23.20 -4.04
N LEU A 490 -4.77 23.20 -5.37
CA LEU A 490 -5.13 24.43 -6.10
C LEU A 490 -6.45 25.02 -5.61
N SER A 491 -7.44 24.21 -5.25
CA SER A 491 -8.75 24.70 -4.79
C SER A 491 -8.64 25.60 -3.57
N ILE A 492 -7.90 25.18 -2.54
CA ILE A 492 -7.72 25.97 -1.32
C ILE A 492 -6.77 27.15 -1.55
N ASN A 493 -5.70 26.96 -2.33
CA ASN A 493 -4.73 28.02 -2.56
C ASN A 493 -5.32 29.17 -3.38
N VAL A 494 -6.04 28.86 -4.47
CA VAL A 494 -6.72 29.87 -5.29
C VAL A 494 -7.84 30.55 -4.51
N ALA A 495 -8.62 29.79 -3.72
CA ALA A 495 -9.64 30.38 -2.84
C ALA A 495 -9.01 31.31 -1.79
N ALA A 496 -7.87 30.95 -1.21
CA ALA A 496 -7.16 31.77 -0.24
C ALA A 496 -6.63 33.08 -0.83
N GLU A 497 -6.06 33.07 -2.03
CA GLU A 497 -5.65 34.29 -2.74
C GLU A 497 -6.83 35.21 -2.99
N ARG A 498 -7.96 34.66 -3.41
CA ARG A 498 -9.20 35.42 -3.64
C ARG A 498 -9.75 35.99 -2.34
N ALA A 499 -9.77 35.19 -1.28
CA ALA A 499 -10.27 35.61 0.03
C ALA A 499 -9.42 36.75 0.60
N ALA A 500 -8.09 36.61 0.55
CA ALA A 500 -7.17 37.64 1.02
C ALA A 500 -7.27 38.96 0.24
N ALA A 501 -7.70 38.91 -1.01
CA ALA A 501 -7.90 40.10 -1.85
C ALA A 501 -9.24 40.83 -1.57
N ARG A 502 -10.14 40.28 -0.75
CA ARG A 502 -11.41 40.95 -0.43
C ARG A 502 -11.21 42.08 0.57
N GLU A 503 -11.91 43.20 0.35
CA GLU A 503 -11.81 44.41 1.19
C GLU A 503 -12.34 44.23 2.63
N ASP A 504 -13.20 43.23 2.85
CA ASP A 504 -13.77 42.89 4.15
C ASP A 504 -12.87 41.96 4.97
N VAL A 505 -11.80 41.43 4.39
CA VAL A 505 -10.79 40.66 5.12
C VAL A 505 -9.82 41.60 5.84
N ARG A 506 -9.87 41.54 7.18
CA ARG A 506 -9.14 42.43 8.10
C ARG A 506 -8.25 41.66 9.09
N GLY A 507 -8.24 40.33 9.01
CA GLY A 507 -7.47 39.46 9.88
C GLY A 507 -7.94 38.00 9.80
N PRO A 508 -7.39 37.11 10.65
CA PRO A 508 -7.65 35.66 10.57
C PRO A 508 -9.12 35.26 10.68
N GLY A 509 -9.89 35.96 11.52
CA GLY A 509 -11.32 35.67 11.71
C GLY A 509 -12.15 35.94 10.46
N THR A 510 -12.00 37.12 9.85
CA THR A 510 -12.69 37.48 8.61
C THR A 510 -12.14 36.72 7.40
N PHE A 511 -10.84 36.40 7.39
CA PHE A 511 -10.23 35.54 6.38
C PHE A 511 -10.83 34.13 6.39
N ARG A 512 -11.03 33.50 7.56
CA ARG A 512 -11.62 32.16 7.63
C ARG A 512 -13.02 32.11 7.02
N ALA A 513 -13.86 33.11 7.29
CA ALA A 513 -15.19 33.21 6.70
C ALA A 513 -15.10 33.44 5.18
N ALA A 514 -14.28 34.41 4.75
CA ALA A 514 -14.06 34.69 3.34
C ALA A 514 -13.49 33.49 2.57
N LEU A 515 -12.62 32.68 3.18
CA LEU A 515 -12.10 31.46 2.58
C LEU A 515 -13.20 30.46 2.27
N MET A 516 -14.19 30.30 3.15
CA MET A 516 -15.34 29.41 2.92
C MET A 516 -16.19 29.91 1.76
N ASP A 517 -16.46 31.22 1.70
CA ASP A 517 -17.18 31.83 0.58
C ASP A 517 -16.43 31.64 -0.74
N GLU A 518 -15.11 31.82 -0.75
CA GLU A 518 -14.30 31.69 -1.95
C GLU A 518 -14.10 30.23 -2.37
N LEU A 519 -14.11 29.27 -1.44
CA LEU A 519 -14.20 27.84 -1.77
C LEU A 519 -15.53 27.51 -2.45
N TYR A 520 -16.61 28.19 -2.08
CA TYR A 520 -17.89 28.06 -2.77
C TYR A 520 -17.88 28.76 -4.15
N ALA A 521 -17.21 29.91 -4.25
CA ALA A 521 -17.19 30.75 -5.43
C ALA A 521 -16.15 30.33 -6.49
N VAL A 522 -15.10 29.59 -6.15
CA VAL A 522 -14.06 29.19 -7.11
C VAL A 522 -14.63 28.29 -8.22
N ARG A 523 -14.17 28.51 -9.45
CA ARG A 523 -14.59 27.79 -10.66
C ARG A 523 -13.38 27.31 -11.49
N PRO A 524 -13.57 26.41 -12.48
CA PRO A 524 -12.47 25.95 -13.35
C PRO A 524 -11.67 27.10 -13.97
N GLU A 525 -12.34 28.19 -14.37
CA GLU A 525 -11.71 29.34 -15.03
C GLU A 525 -10.75 30.08 -14.10
N ASP A 526 -11.06 30.12 -12.80
CA ASP A 526 -10.17 30.71 -11.79
C ASP A 526 -8.87 29.93 -11.67
N VAL A 527 -8.97 28.60 -11.68
CA VAL A 527 -7.81 27.71 -11.62
C VAL A 527 -6.97 27.88 -12.87
N LEU A 528 -7.58 27.84 -14.07
CA LEU A 528 -6.88 28.04 -15.34
C LEU A 528 -6.14 29.39 -15.40
N LYS A 529 -6.72 30.44 -14.78
CA LYS A 529 -6.15 31.78 -14.77
C LYS A 529 -5.05 31.98 -13.72
N ARG A 530 -5.19 31.37 -12.54
CA ARG A 530 -4.35 31.67 -11.36
C ARG A 530 -3.32 30.59 -11.04
N ALA A 531 -3.52 29.35 -11.50
CA ALA A 531 -2.65 28.24 -11.14
C ALA A 531 -1.20 28.51 -11.56
N ASN A 532 -0.30 28.42 -10.58
CA ASN A 532 1.13 28.56 -10.73
C ASN A 532 1.78 27.21 -10.38
N VAL A 533 1.81 26.33 -11.38
CA VAL A 533 2.31 24.95 -11.28
C VAL A 533 3.52 24.78 -12.19
N GLU A 534 4.60 24.27 -11.63
CA GLU A 534 5.82 23.91 -12.36
C GLU A 534 6.08 22.41 -12.21
N VAL A 535 6.45 21.74 -13.31
CA VAL A 535 6.94 20.35 -13.29
C VAL A 535 8.46 20.39 -13.09
N ILE A 536 8.99 19.70 -12.08
CA ILE A 536 10.41 19.77 -11.66
C ILE A 536 11.09 18.41 -11.47
#